data_AF-A0A7J9YKR1-F1
#
_entry.id   AF-A0A7J9YKR1-F1
#
_cell.length_a   1.000
_cell.length_b   1.000
_cell.length_c   1.000
_cell.angle_alpha   90.00
_cell.angle_beta   90.00
_cell.angle_gamma   90.00
#
_symmetry.space_group_name_H-M   'P 1'
#
loop_
_entity.id
_entity.type
_entity.pdbx_description
1 polymer ?
#
loop_
_entity_poly.entity_id
_entity_poly.type
_entity_poly.pdbx_seq_one_letter_code
_entity_poly.pdbx_strand_id
1 'polypeptide(L)'
;MRTTHQVQAQVEPTDDPGRGEYVTIVGVEHVATHRGIRHDSLDPGSPLAPGKPGNALKPILAGTPADLMFTKHVNSAFHGAVDLDARLTDRGIADVVLAGIQTNWCVETTARVGGNLGYHVTVALDATHTFDLHGPHGDWTADQLYRATAANLHGDGFARISSTAEVLADIDRETQRMSS
;
A
#
# COMPACT_ATOMS: atom_id res chain seq x y z
N MET A 1 9.71 25.93 9.25
CA MET A 1 8.68 26.01 8.18
C MET A 1 7.83 24.76 8.36
N ARG A 2 6.60 24.87 8.90
CA ARG A 2 5.76 23.71 9.26
C ARG A 2 5.13 23.15 7.99
N THR A 3 5.60 22.00 7.52
CA THR A 3 4.94 21.23 6.47
C THR A 3 3.81 20.44 7.10
N THR A 4 2.57 20.79 6.78
CA THR A 4 1.36 20.12 7.24
C THR A 4 1.31 18.71 6.66
N HIS A 5 1.50 17.68 7.48
CA HIS A 5 1.36 16.27 7.10
C HIS A 5 -0.13 15.95 6.88
N GLN A 6 -0.63 16.15 5.67
CA GLN A 6 -1.92 15.59 5.25
C GLN A 6 -1.67 14.31 4.47
N VAL A 7 -1.58 13.18 5.17
CA VAL A 7 -1.83 11.87 4.55
C VAL A 7 -3.35 11.75 4.41
N GLN A 8 -3.91 12.29 3.33
CA GLN A 8 -5.28 11.97 2.95
C GLN A 8 -5.24 10.65 2.18
N ALA A 9 -5.31 9.53 2.88
CA ALA A 9 -5.56 8.22 2.28
C ALA A 9 -7.05 7.90 2.43
N GLN A 10 -7.92 8.67 1.77
CA GLN A 10 -9.30 8.26 1.58
C GLN A 10 -9.37 7.45 0.29
N VAL A 11 -9.30 6.13 0.42
CA VAL A 11 -9.70 5.22 -0.65
C VAL A 11 -11.22 5.22 -0.65
N GLU A 12 -11.84 6.07 -1.47
CA GLU A 12 -13.29 6.00 -1.70
C GLU A 12 -13.63 4.59 -2.21
N PRO A 13 -14.52 3.84 -1.53
CA PRO A 13 -14.93 2.52 -1.99
C PRO A 13 -15.62 2.67 -3.34
N THR A 14 -15.12 1.97 -4.36
CA THR A 14 -15.82 1.85 -5.62
C THR A 14 -16.05 0.37 -5.87
N ASP A 15 -17.31 -0.08 -5.87
CA ASP A 15 -17.73 -1.48 -6.12
C ASP A 15 -17.39 -2.01 -7.55
N ASP A 16 -16.48 -1.35 -8.26
CA ASP A 16 -16.02 -1.70 -9.60
C ASP A 16 -14.64 -2.37 -9.52
N PRO A 17 -14.56 -3.71 -9.62
CA PRO A 17 -13.29 -4.44 -9.58
C PRO A 17 -12.36 -4.09 -10.77
N GLY A 18 -12.85 -3.35 -11.77
CA GLY A 18 -12.06 -2.86 -12.91
C GLY A 18 -11.41 -1.48 -12.72
N ARG A 19 -11.63 -0.79 -11.58
CA ARG A 19 -11.08 0.54 -11.32
C ARG A 19 -9.82 0.52 -10.46
N GLY A 20 -8.69 0.23 -11.09
CA GLY A 20 -7.36 0.63 -10.62
C GLY A 20 -6.93 0.08 -9.28
N GLU A 21 -6.15 -1.00 -9.29
CA GLU A 21 -5.44 -1.46 -8.11
C GLU A 21 -4.18 -0.60 -7.88
N TYR A 22 -4.14 0.09 -6.74
CA TYR A 22 -3.01 0.92 -6.32
C TYR A 22 -2.54 0.49 -4.95
N VAL A 23 -1.25 0.20 -4.80
CA VAL A 23 -0.62 0.09 -3.49
C VAL A 23 0.14 1.39 -3.27
N THR A 24 -0.19 2.10 -2.20
CA THR A 24 0.59 3.23 -1.75
C THR A 24 1.53 2.74 -0.67
N ILE A 25 2.83 2.90 -0.91
CA ILE A 25 3.85 2.64 0.10
C ILE A 25 4.34 3.99 0.60
N VAL A 26 4.14 4.26 1.87
CA VAL A 26 4.74 5.43 2.53
C VAL A 26 5.98 4.94 3.26
N GLY A 27 7.16 5.29 2.73
CA GLY A 27 8.42 5.10 3.44
C GLY A 27 8.61 6.23 4.45
N VAL A 28 8.90 5.88 5.71
CA VAL A 28 9.16 6.88 6.76
C VAL A 28 10.67 7.19 6.74
N GLU A 29 11.06 8.24 6.01
CA GLU A 29 12.44 8.75 5.97
C GLU A 29 12.43 10.27 6.20
N HIS A 30 12.69 10.76 7.42
CA HIS A 30 12.93 12.18 7.79
C HIS A 30 11.96 13.29 7.27
N VAL A 31 11.00 12.98 6.40
CA VAL A 31 9.86 13.70 5.83
C VAL A 31 9.06 12.59 5.11
N ALA A 32 7.81 12.33 5.49
CA ALA A 32 7.01 11.24 4.90
C ALA A 32 7.03 11.27 3.36
N THR A 33 7.79 10.37 2.73
CA THR A 33 7.95 10.34 1.27
C THR A 33 6.90 9.40 0.71
N HIS A 34 5.87 9.97 0.08
CA HIS A 34 4.77 9.21 -0.51
C HIS A 34 5.24 8.58 -1.82
N ARG A 35 5.26 7.24 -1.90
CA ARG A 35 5.58 6.52 -3.14
C ARG A 35 4.34 5.80 -3.65
N GLY A 36 3.93 6.13 -4.86
CA GLY A 36 2.79 5.50 -5.53
C GLY A 36 3.23 4.28 -6.33
N ILE A 37 2.62 3.12 -6.11
CA ILE A 37 2.92 1.91 -6.90
C ILE A 37 1.69 1.50 -7.69
N ARG A 38 1.84 1.46 -9.01
CA ARG A 38 0.79 1.08 -9.95
C ARG A 38 0.97 -0.34 -10.45
N HIS A 39 -0.11 -1.12 -10.46
CA HIS A 39 -0.11 -2.42 -11.10
C HIS A 39 -0.42 -2.28 -12.60
N ASP A 40 0.54 -2.66 -13.43
CA ASP A 40 0.42 -2.66 -14.89
C ASP A 40 0.25 -4.10 -15.34
N SER A 41 -1.00 -4.48 -15.68
CA SER A 41 -1.26 -5.84 -16.15
C SER A 41 -0.59 -6.08 -17.51
N LEU A 42 0.01 -7.26 -17.67
CA LEU A 42 0.58 -7.70 -18.94
C LEU A 42 -0.48 -8.26 -19.91
N ASP A 43 -1.70 -8.53 -19.43
CA ASP A 43 -2.83 -8.95 -20.26
C ASP A 43 -3.46 -7.72 -20.95
N PRO A 44 -3.41 -7.60 -22.29
CA PRO A 44 -4.02 -6.48 -23.02
C PRO A 44 -5.54 -6.35 -22.83
N GLY A 45 -6.21 -7.44 -22.46
CA GLY A 45 -7.64 -7.49 -22.15
C GLY A 45 -7.99 -6.96 -20.76
N SER A 46 -7.00 -6.83 -19.87
CA SER A 46 -7.21 -6.37 -18.50
C SER A 46 -7.64 -4.89 -18.45
N PRO A 47 -8.58 -4.52 -17.56
CA PRO A 47 -8.85 -3.12 -17.22
C PRO A 47 -7.61 -2.39 -16.69
N LEU A 48 -6.65 -3.12 -16.14
CA LEU A 48 -5.40 -2.60 -15.57
C LEU A 48 -4.24 -2.59 -16.58
N ALA A 49 -4.48 -2.90 -17.85
CA ALA A 49 -3.45 -2.79 -18.88
C ALA A 49 -3.04 -1.32 -19.09
N PRO A 50 -1.75 -1.02 -19.33
CA PRO A 50 -1.29 0.34 -19.60
C PRO A 50 -2.10 1.06 -20.67
N GLY A 51 -2.46 2.32 -20.40
CA GLY A 51 -3.25 3.15 -21.31
C GLY A 51 -4.77 2.92 -21.27
N LYS A 52 -5.25 1.92 -20.50
CA LYS A 52 -6.69 1.78 -20.22
C LYS A 52 -7.13 2.78 -19.15
N PRO A 53 -8.40 3.25 -19.16
CA PRO A 53 -8.93 4.10 -18.11
C PRO A 53 -8.83 3.48 -16.70
N GLY A 54 -8.97 2.16 -16.59
CA GLY A 54 -8.84 1.44 -15.32
C GLY A 54 -7.42 1.46 -14.74
N ASN A 55 -6.39 1.68 -15.55
CA ASN A 55 -4.99 1.82 -15.13
C ASN A 55 -4.61 3.26 -14.74
N ALA A 56 -5.51 4.25 -14.92
CA ALA A 56 -5.22 5.64 -14.59
C ALA A 56 -5.29 5.89 -13.08
N LEU A 57 -4.19 6.41 -12.51
CA LEU A 57 -4.10 6.74 -11.08
C LEU A 57 -5.27 7.59 -10.62
N LYS A 58 -5.76 7.32 -9.41
CA LYS A 58 -6.78 8.16 -8.77
C LYS A 58 -6.22 9.58 -8.62
N PRO A 59 -7.04 10.64 -8.76
CA PRO A 59 -6.60 12.03 -8.66
C PRO A 59 -5.85 12.37 -7.37
N ILE A 60 -6.17 11.69 -6.26
CA ILE A 60 -5.49 11.85 -4.97
C ILE A 60 -3.99 11.52 -5.03
N LEU A 61 -3.56 10.73 -6.01
CA LEU A 61 -2.16 10.37 -6.28
C LEU A 61 -1.54 11.18 -7.42
N ALA A 62 -2.29 12.10 -8.06
CA ALA A 62 -1.81 12.85 -9.23
C ALA A 62 -0.72 13.88 -8.88
N GLY A 63 -0.62 14.28 -7.61
CA GLY A 63 0.42 15.18 -7.11
C GLY A 63 1.73 14.48 -6.72
N THR A 64 1.79 13.15 -6.80
CA THR A 64 3.00 12.39 -6.47
C THR A 64 4.08 12.64 -7.54
N PRO A 65 5.29 13.10 -7.16
CA PRO A 65 6.41 13.21 -8.09
C PRO A 65 6.69 11.91 -8.85
N ALA A 66 6.95 12.00 -10.15
CA ALA A 66 7.11 10.83 -11.01
C ALA A 66 8.28 9.92 -10.61
N ASP A 67 9.33 10.46 -9.99
CA ASP A 67 10.47 9.72 -9.44
C ASP A 67 10.13 8.93 -8.17
N LEU A 68 8.96 9.18 -7.58
CA LEU A 68 8.37 8.43 -6.47
C LEU A 68 7.29 7.45 -6.95
N MET A 69 7.12 7.30 -8.26
CA MET A 69 6.13 6.41 -8.85
C MET A 69 6.78 5.19 -9.51
N PHE A 70 6.30 4.00 -9.15
CA PHE A 70 6.82 2.75 -9.66
C PHE A 70 5.71 1.88 -10.23
N THR A 71 6.07 1.01 -11.17
CA THR A 71 5.15 0.03 -11.75
C THR A 71 5.52 -1.38 -11.31
N LYS A 72 4.52 -2.25 -11.24
CA LYS A 72 4.70 -3.69 -10.98
C LYS A 72 3.78 -4.51 -11.88
N HIS A 73 4.21 -5.71 -12.24
CA HIS A 73 3.43 -6.64 -13.06
C HIS A 73 2.88 -7.83 -12.26
N VAL A 74 3.24 -7.93 -10.98
CA VAL A 74 2.78 -8.95 -10.03
C VAL A 74 2.19 -8.28 -8.78
N ASN A 75 1.73 -9.08 -7.81
CA ASN A 75 1.09 -8.55 -6.60
C ASN A 75 2.07 -7.79 -5.70
N SER A 76 3.25 -8.36 -5.44
CA SER A 76 4.28 -7.78 -4.56
C SER A 76 4.92 -6.54 -5.18
N ALA A 77 4.99 -5.45 -4.43
CA ALA A 77 5.73 -4.25 -4.82
C ALA A 77 7.25 -4.44 -4.88
N PHE A 78 7.81 -5.38 -4.11
CA PHE A 78 9.24 -5.72 -4.13
C PHE A 78 9.66 -6.46 -5.41
N HIS A 79 8.70 -6.88 -6.23
CA HIS A 79 8.92 -7.52 -7.52
C HIS A 79 8.48 -6.61 -8.68
N GLY A 80 8.69 -5.30 -8.52
CA GLY A 80 8.32 -4.27 -9.50
C GLY A 80 9.38 -4.05 -10.59
N ALA A 81 9.13 -3.05 -11.43
CA ALA A 81 10.09 -2.56 -12.44
C ALA A 81 11.31 -1.87 -11.82
N VAL A 82 11.24 -1.52 -10.54
CA VAL A 82 12.37 -1.03 -9.75
C VAL A 82 12.67 -2.00 -8.61
N ASP A 83 13.94 -2.07 -8.24
CA ASP A 83 14.37 -2.75 -7.02
C ASP A 83 14.01 -1.89 -5.80
N LEU A 84 12.83 -2.13 -5.24
CA LEU A 84 12.36 -1.40 -4.08
C LEU A 84 13.21 -1.68 -2.83
N ASP A 85 13.69 -2.91 -2.67
CA ASP A 85 14.49 -3.33 -1.51
C ASP A 85 15.82 -2.58 -1.45
N ALA A 86 16.55 -2.57 -2.58
CA ALA A 86 17.78 -1.80 -2.71
C ALA A 86 17.55 -0.31 -2.45
N ARG A 87 16.46 0.25 -2.98
CA ARG A 87 16.13 1.69 -2.82
C ARG A 87 15.84 2.07 -1.38
N LEU A 88 15.14 1.23 -0.63
CA LEU A 88 14.84 1.46 0.78
C LEU A 88 16.12 1.30 1.63
N THR A 89 16.90 0.25 1.35
CA THR A 89 18.16 -0.04 2.03
C THR A 89 19.21 1.06 1.83
N ASP A 90 19.39 1.55 0.59
CA ASP A 90 20.32 2.65 0.25
C ASP A 90 20.01 3.95 1.02
N ARG A 91 18.76 4.09 1.51
CA ARG A 91 18.27 5.24 2.29
C ARG A 91 18.20 4.95 3.79
N GLY A 92 18.56 3.74 4.21
CA GLY A 92 18.46 3.32 5.62
C GLY A 92 17.03 3.25 6.14
N ILE A 93 16.03 3.05 5.27
CA ILE A 93 14.62 2.95 5.65
C ILE A 93 14.33 1.53 6.13
N ALA A 94 13.92 1.39 7.39
CA ALA A 94 13.49 0.11 7.96
C ALA A 94 11.97 0.05 8.19
N ASP A 95 11.31 1.19 8.42
CA ASP A 95 9.88 1.28 8.70
C ASP A 95 9.06 1.62 7.44
N VAL A 96 8.05 0.78 7.17
CA VAL A 96 7.24 0.87 5.95
C VAL A 96 5.76 0.87 6.31
N VAL A 97 5.02 1.88 5.84
CA VAL A 97 3.55 1.93 5.97
C VAL A 97 2.89 1.59 4.64
N LEU A 98 1.96 0.65 4.67
CA LEU A 98 1.20 0.19 3.50
C LEU A 98 -0.26 0.64 3.59
N ALA A 99 -0.77 1.12 2.46
CA ALA A 99 -2.18 1.45 2.21
C ALA A 99 -2.56 1.12 0.76
N GLY A 100 -3.85 1.13 0.44
CA GLY A 100 -4.35 0.92 -0.91
C GLY A 100 -5.05 -0.42 -1.11
N ILE A 101 -5.05 -0.90 -2.35
CA ILE A 101 -5.95 -1.93 -2.85
C ILE A 101 -5.19 -2.91 -3.77
N GLN A 102 -5.48 -4.22 -3.75
CA GLN A 102 -6.44 -4.88 -2.84
C GLN A 102 -5.81 -5.35 -1.53
N THR A 103 -6.58 -5.28 -0.43
CA THR A 103 -6.16 -5.66 0.94
C THR A 103 -5.54 -7.05 0.97
N ASN A 104 -6.26 -8.08 0.50
CA ASN A 104 -5.87 -9.49 0.54
C ASN A 104 -4.99 -9.93 -0.66
N TRP A 105 -4.70 -9.04 -1.62
CA TRP A 105 -3.82 -9.34 -2.75
C TRP A 105 -2.55 -8.51 -2.68
N CYS A 106 -2.52 -7.36 -3.34
CA CYS A 106 -1.32 -6.56 -3.53
C CYS A 106 -0.76 -6.02 -2.21
N VAL A 107 -1.64 -5.60 -1.27
CA VAL A 107 -1.22 -5.11 0.05
C VAL A 107 -0.68 -6.27 0.90
N GLU A 108 -1.46 -7.34 1.09
CA GLU A 108 -1.04 -8.51 1.88
C GLU A 108 0.25 -9.15 1.35
N THR A 109 0.36 -9.34 0.03
CA THR A 109 1.58 -9.92 -0.57
C THR A 109 2.80 -9.03 -0.32
N THR A 110 2.63 -7.71 -0.46
CA THR A 110 3.72 -6.76 -0.20
C THR A 110 4.10 -6.75 1.28
N ALA A 111 3.12 -6.81 2.18
CA ALA A 111 3.35 -6.86 3.62
C ALA A 111 4.13 -8.12 4.02
N ARG A 112 3.73 -9.29 3.52
CA ARG A 112 4.40 -10.56 3.80
C ARG A 112 5.84 -10.56 3.29
N VAL A 113 6.07 -10.11 2.07
CA VAL A 113 7.43 -10.03 1.49
C VAL A 113 8.28 -9.02 2.26
N GLY A 114 7.74 -7.83 2.58
CA GLY A 114 8.46 -6.82 3.36
C GLY A 114 8.84 -7.31 4.75
N GLY A 115 7.92 -7.94 5.48
CA GLY A 115 8.21 -8.54 6.78
C GLY A 115 9.31 -9.62 6.69
N ASN A 116 9.27 -10.47 5.66
CA ASN A 116 10.29 -11.50 5.43
C ASN A 116 11.66 -10.92 5.03
N LEU A 117 11.70 -9.74 4.41
CA LEU A 117 12.93 -9.01 4.12
C LEU A 117 13.49 -8.27 5.35
N GLY A 118 12.75 -8.24 6.47
CA GLY A 118 13.17 -7.62 7.72
C GLY A 118 12.65 -6.21 7.96
N TYR A 119 11.76 -5.69 7.11
CA TYR A 119 11.15 -4.38 7.32
C TYR A 119 10.14 -4.40 8.47
N HIS A 120 10.05 -3.28 9.19
CA HIS A 120 8.98 -3.04 10.17
C HIS A 120 7.74 -2.56 9.41
N VAL A 121 6.93 -3.52 8.97
CA VAL A 121 5.75 -3.21 8.17
C VAL A 121 4.57 -2.83 9.07
N THR A 122 3.92 -1.71 8.77
CA THR A 122 2.60 -1.35 9.28
C THR A 122 1.59 -1.30 8.14
N VAL A 123 0.44 -1.94 8.28
CA VAL A 123 -0.70 -1.77 7.36
C VAL A 123 -1.72 -0.84 8.00
N ALA A 124 -1.94 0.31 7.38
CA ALA A 124 -3.02 1.24 7.74
C ALA A 124 -4.34 0.68 7.19
N LEU A 125 -4.96 -0.21 7.95
CA LEU A 125 -5.98 -1.12 7.43
C LEU A 125 -7.24 -0.39 6.95
N ASP A 126 -7.64 0.68 7.64
CA ASP A 126 -8.74 1.59 7.25
C ASP A 126 -8.46 2.40 5.98
N ALA A 127 -7.20 2.43 5.52
CA ALA A 127 -6.81 2.96 4.22
C ALA A 127 -6.60 1.86 3.16
N THR A 128 -7.17 0.66 3.40
CA THR A 128 -7.20 -0.42 2.42
C THR A 128 -8.62 -0.74 1.98
N HIS A 129 -8.74 -1.40 0.82
CA HIS A 129 -10.02 -1.87 0.33
C HIS A 129 -9.88 -3.21 -0.39
N THR A 130 -10.93 -4.02 -0.37
CA THR A 130 -11.06 -5.26 -1.13
C THR A 130 -12.51 -5.50 -1.53
N PHE A 131 -12.77 -6.50 -2.35
CA PHE A 131 -14.06 -6.84 -2.94
C PHE A 131 -14.52 -8.23 -2.54
N ASP A 132 -15.81 -8.51 -2.74
CA ASP A 132 -16.34 -9.86 -2.65
C ASP A 132 -15.61 -10.78 -3.65
N LEU A 133 -15.26 -11.99 -3.22
CA LEU A 133 -14.61 -12.99 -4.06
C LEU A 133 -15.37 -14.31 -4.05
N HIS A 134 -15.54 -14.88 -5.24
CA HIS A 134 -16.01 -16.26 -5.38
C HIS A 134 -14.83 -17.23 -5.15
N GLY A 135 -14.91 -18.04 -4.11
CA GLY A 135 -13.92 -19.06 -3.79
C GLY A 135 -14.38 -20.47 -4.14
N PRO A 136 -13.45 -21.46 -4.15
CA PRO A 136 -13.78 -22.87 -4.42
C PRO A 136 -14.73 -23.49 -3.37
N HIS A 137 -14.93 -22.82 -2.23
CA HIS A 137 -15.79 -23.25 -1.13
C HIS A 137 -16.95 -22.29 -0.85
N GLY A 138 -17.31 -21.48 -1.85
CA GLY A 138 -18.38 -20.48 -1.74
C GLY A 138 -17.85 -19.05 -1.75
N ASP A 139 -18.80 -18.12 -1.67
CA ASP A 139 -18.54 -16.69 -1.72
C ASP A 139 -17.98 -16.18 -0.39
N TRP A 140 -17.03 -15.25 -0.50
CA TRP A 140 -16.47 -14.50 0.60
C TRP A 140 -16.79 -13.03 0.42
N THR A 141 -17.35 -12.40 1.44
CA THR A 141 -17.60 -10.96 1.40
C THR A 141 -16.31 -10.17 1.60
N ALA A 142 -16.28 -8.93 1.12
CA ALA A 142 -15.18 -8.01 1.30
C ALA A 142 -14.82 -7.83 2.79
N ASP A 143 -15.81 -7.73 3.68
CA ASP A 143 -15.59 -7.63 5.14
C ASP A 143 -14.96 -8.91 5.72
N GLN A 144 -15.39 -10.10 5.26
CA GLN A 144 -14.78 -11.35 5.68
C GLN A 144 -13.31 -11.43 5.25
N LEU A 145 -13.01 -11.07 4.00
CA LEU A 145 -11.65 -11.05 3.46
C LEU A 145 -10.78 -10.01 4.17
N TYR A 146 -11.31 -8.82 4.41
CA TYR A 146 -10.65 -7.74 5.15
C TYR A 146 -10.23 -8.18 6.55
N ARG A 147 -11.15 -8.78 7.32
CA ARG A 147 -10.87 -9.29 8.67
C ARG A 147 -9.90 -10.46 8.67
N ALA A 148 -10.06 -11.40 7.74
CA ALA A 148 -9.16 -12.54 7.61
C ALA A 148 -7.73 -12.08 7.28
N THR A 149 -7.58 -11.12 6.37
CA THR A 149 -6.28 -10.54 6.02
C THR A 149 -5.61 -9.86 7.20
N ALA A 150 -6.37 -9.06 7.97
CA ALA A 150 -5.86 -8.42 9.18
C ALA A 150 -5.34 -9.44 10.19
N ALA A 151 -6.10 -10.52 10.42
CA ALA A 151 -5.69 -11.60 11.33
C ALA A 151 -4.43 -12.31 10.84
N ASN A 152 -4.36 -12.65 9.55
CA ASN A 152 -3.23 -13.31 8.92
C ASN A 152 -1.93 -12.51 9.02
N LEU A 153 -2.00 -11.20 8.77
CA LEU A 153 -0.85 -10.31 8.80
C LEU A 153 -0.36 -10.03 10.23
N HIS A 154 -1.29 -9.91 11.18
CA HIS A 154 -0.99 -9.67 12.59
C HIS A 154 -0.36 -10.89 13.29
N GLY A 155 -0.96 -12.07 13.12
CA GLY A 155 -0.65 -13.26 13.91
C GLY A 155 0.78 -13.78 13.76
N ASP A 156 1.24 -13.93 12.51
CA ASP A 156 2.57 -14.47 12.19
C ASP A 156 3.65 -13.37 12.09
N GLY A 157 3.35 -12.14 12.52
CA GLY A 157 4.32 -11.06 12.63
C GLY A 157 4.76 -10.43 11.31
N PHE A 158 4.03 -10.64 10.21
CA PHE A 158 4.35 -10.01 8.92
C PHE A 158 4.19 -8.50 8.96
N ALA A 159 3.19 -7.99 9.67
CA ALA A 159 2.96 -6.57 9.81
C ALA A 159 2.17 -6.22 11.08
N ARG A 160 2.41 -5.01 11.59
CA ARG A 160 1.50 -4.35 12.53
C ARG A 160 0.25 -3.90 11.78
N ILE A 161 -0.92 -4.18 12.34
CA ILE A 161 -2.19 -3.63 11.86
C ILE A 161 -2.52 -2.38 12.68
N SER A 162 -2.82 -1.27 12.01
CA SER A 162 -3.12 0.01 12.66
C SER A 162 -4.15 0.80 11.84
N SER A 163 -4.74 1.82 12.47
CA SER A 163 -5.51 2.85 11.76
C SER A 163 -4.60 3.95 11.20
N THR A 164 -5.08 4.67 10.19
CA THR A 164 -4.43 5.88 9.67
C THR A 164 -4.17 6.92 10.77
N ALA A 165 -5.12 7.10 11.69
CA ALA A 165 -5.01 8.04 12.80
C ALA A 165 -3.86 7.69 13.76
N GLU A 166 -3.70 6.42 14.10
CA GLU A 166 -2.60 5.95 14.94
C GLU A 166 -1.25 6.10 14.23
N VAL A 167 -1.18 5.73 12.94
CA VAL A 167 0.03 5.91 12.12
C VAL A 167 0.46 7.37 12.09
N LEU A 168 -0.48 8.30 11.87
CA LEU A 168 -0.19 9.73 11.88
C LEU A 168 0.31 10.20 13.25
N ALA A 169 -0.31 9.73 14.33
CA ALA A 169 0.12 10.04 15.68
C ALA A 169 1.52 9.48 16.00
N ASP A 170 1.88 8.30 15.48
CA ASP A 170 3.23 7.74 15.59
C ASP A 170 4.27 8.63 14.90
N ILE A 171 4.00 9.03 13.65
CA ILE A 171 4.88 9.88 12.85
C ILE A 171 5.10 11.24 13.52
N ASP A 172 4.03 11.86 14.03
CA ASP A 172 4.12 13.15 14.71
C ASP A 172 4.96 13.07 15.99
N ARG A 173 4.82 11.97 16.77
CA ARG A 173 5.62 11.75 17.97
C ARG A 173 7.11 11.59 17.65
N GLU A 174 7.44 10.84 16.60
CA GLU A 174 8.83 10.62 16.21
C GLU A 174 9.48 11.92 15.73
N THR A 175 8.76 12.69 14.90
CA THR A 175 9.21 13.99 14.41
C THR A 175 9.52 14.96 15.57
N GLN A 176 8.69 14.93 16.62
CA GLN A 176 8.90 15.76 17.82
C GLN A 176 10.13 15.32 18.63
N ARG A 177 10.36 14.01 18.82
CA ARG A 177 11.53 13.47 19.51
C ARG A 177 12.84 13.82 18.83
N MET A 178 12.86 13.84 17.51
CA MET A 178 14.05 14.19 16.73
C MET A 178 14.35 15.69 16.71
N SER A 179 13.36 16.52 17.04
CA SER A 179 13.49 17.99 17.08
C SER A 179 13.89 18.53 18.46
N SER A 180 13.99 17.65 19.47
CA SER A 180 14.37 17.96 20.86
C SER A 180 15.78 17.49 21.16
#